data_AF-A0A6B2M4D7-F1
#
_entry.id   AF-A0A6B2M4D7-F1
#
_cell.length_a   1.000
_cell.length_b   1.000
_cell.length_c   1.000
_cell.angle_alpha   90.00
_cell.angle_beta   90.00
_cell.angle_gamma   90.00
#
_symmetry.space_group_name_H-M   'P 1'
#
loop_
_entity.id
_entity.type
_entity.pdbx_description
1 polymer ?
#
loop_
_entity_poly.entity_id
_entity_poly.type
_entity_poly.pdbx_seq_one_letter_code
_entity_poly.pdbx_strand_id
1 'polypeptide(L)'
;MSKTDQFAIPLFALVDKSKVDLSQPLPESLGEQLALYLEGQFGIKSLSSRLLLFKEDPFLVLHDVSSECLPQLCSLVDVQRTQLFRYERTDESTVTLVPLNVKID
;
A
#
# COMPACT_ATOMS: atom_id res chain seq x y z
N MET A 1 19.12 1.72 13.70
CA MET A 1 18.43 0.95 12.66
C MET A 1 17.12 1.66 12.39
N SER A 2 16.93 2.20 11.20
CA SER A 2 15.63 2.78 10.82
C SER A 2 14.59 1.67 10.88
N LYS A 3 13.50 1.89 11.62
CA LYS A 3 12.39 0.94 11.65
C LYS A 3 11.79 0.92 10.25
N THR A 4 11.85 -0.23 9.59
CA THR A 4 11.16 -0.47 8.32
C THR A 4 9.79 -1.03 8.66
N ASP A 5 8.75 -0.40 8.12
CA ASP A 5 7.35 -0.78 8.33
C ASP A 5 6.74 -1.25 7.02
N GLN A 6 5.66 -2.03 7.10
CA GLN A 6 4.91 -2.49 5.94
C GLN A 6 3.55 -1.77 5.90
N PHE A 7 3.13 -1.35 4.72
CA PHE A 7 1.90 -0.57 4.55
C PHE A 7 1.04 -1.16 3.44
N ALA A 8 -0.28 -1.16 3.65
CA ALA A 8 -1.25 -1.56 2.65
C ALA A 8 -2.08 -0.34 2.21
N ILE A 9 -2.11 -0.12 0.90
CA ILE A 9 -2.87 0.93 0.24
C ILE A 9 -3.97 0.25 -0.57
N PRO A 10 -5.26 0.63 -0.42
CA PRO A 10 -6.31 0.13 -1.30
C PRO A 10 -5.94 0.41 -2.76
N LEU A 11 -5.94 -0.61 -3.62
CA LEU A 11 -5.51 -0.48 -5.02
C LEU A 11 -6.34 0.56 -5.76
N PHE A 12 -7.62 0.67 -5.43
CA PHE A 12 -8.55 1.65 -6.01
C PHE A 12 -8.33 3.09 -5.57
N ALA A 13 -7.43 3.33 -4.61
CA ALA A 13 -6.88 4.68 -4.40
C ALA A 13 -6.03 5.08 -5.61
N LEU A 14 -5.19 4.16 -6.08
CA LEU A 14 -4.13 4.44 -7.05
C LEU A 14 -4.60 4.23 -8.50
N VAL A 15 -5.56 3.33 -8.71
CA VAL A 15 -6.03 2.91 -10.03
C VAL A 15 -7.55 2.99 -10.09
N ASP A 16 -8.08 3.47 -11.22
CA ASP A 16 -9.52 3.46 -11.48
C ASP A 16 -10.07 2.03 -11.46
N LYS A 17 -11.13 1.79 -10.66
CA LYS A 17 -11.78 0.49 -10.51
C LYS A 17 -12.25 -0.10 -11.84
N SER A 18 -12.65 0.74 -12.80
CA SER A 18 -13.08 0.30 -14.14
C SER A 18 -11.95 -0.33 -14.97
N LYS A 19 -10.69 -0.11 -14.58
CA LYS A 19 -9.49 -0.59 -15.27
C LYS A 19 -8.91 -1.87 -14.67
N VAL A 20 -9.51 -2.40 -13.60
CA VAL A 20 -9.01 -3.59 -12.90
C VAL A 20 -10.07 -4.69 -12.96
N ASP A 21 -9.73 -5.80 -13.61
CA ASP A 21 -10.55 -7.00 -13.61
C ASP A 21 -10.15 -7.92 -12.45
N LEU A 22 -10.99 -7.96 -11.41
CA LEU A 22 -10.79 -8.81 -10.23
C LEU A 22 -11.19 -10.28 -10.48
N SER A 23 -11.77 -10.62 -11.63
CA SER A 23 -12.05 -12.02 -11.98
C SER A 23 -10.78 -12.79 -12.37
N GLN A 24 -9.67 -12.07 -12.58
CA GLN A 24 -8.37 -12.62 -12.92
C GLN A 24 -7.37 -12.36 -11.79
N PRO A 25 -6.32 -13.20 -11.65
CA PRO A 25 -5.23 -12.90 -10.73
C PRO A 25 -4.64 -11.53 -11.01
N LEU A 26 -4.45 -10.73 -9.97
CA LEU A 26 -3.79 -9.43 -10.09
C LEU A 26 -2.34 -9.65 -10.57
N PRO A 27 -1.91 -8.98 -11.65
CA PRO A 27 -0.58 -9.20 -12.21
C PRO A 27 0.50 -8.66 -11.28
N GLU A 28 1.51 -9.48 -10.96
CA GLU A 28 2.62 -9.07 -10.08
C GLU A 28 3.35 -7.83 -10.60
N SER A 29 3.50 -7.73 -11.92
CA SER A 29 4.13 -6.58 -12.60
C SER A 29 3.41 -5.25 -12.34
N LEU A 30 2.10 -5.26 -12.09
CA LEU A 30 1.37 -4.05 -11.74
C LEU A 30 1.79 -3.53 -10.35
N GLY A 31 2.04 -4.43 -9.40
CA GLY A 31 2.54 -4.06 -8.07
C GLY A 31 3.87 -3.32 -8.18
N GLU A 32 4.82 -3.89 -8.92
CA GLU A 32 6.13 -3.29 -9.15
C GLU A 32 6.05 -1.94 -9.88
N GLN A 33 5.22 -1.84 -10.92
CA GLN A 33 5.02 -0.59 -11.66
C GLN A 33 4.43 0.51 -10.78
N LEU A 34 3.46 0.17 -9.93
CA LEU A 34 2.89 1.12 -8.98
C LEU A 34 3.91 1.56 -7.94
N ALA A 35 4.73 0.64 -7.41
CA ALA A 35 5.80 0.99 -6.50
C ALA A 35 6.83 1.95 -7.12
N LEU A 36 7.26 1.69 -8.37
CA LEU A 36 8.14 2.59 -9.12
C LEU A 36 7.52 3.97 -9.35
N TYR A 37 6.22 4.01 -9.68
CA TYR A 37 5.48 5.27 -9.82
C TYR A 37 5.45 6.06 -8.50
N LEU A 38 5.17 5.38 -7.38
CA LEU A 38 5.14 6.00 -6.06
C LEU A 38 6.51 6.53 -5.62
N GLU A 39 7.58 5.80 -5.93
CA GLU A 39 8.94 6.27 -5.70
C GLU A 39 9.26 7.51 -6.55
N GLY A 40 8.96 7.46 -7.86
CA GLY A 40 9.30 8.54 -8.79
C GLY A 40 8.51 9.83 -8.56
N GLN A 41 7.22 9.73 -8.20
CA GLN A 41 6.35 10.90 -8.03
C GLN A 41 6.34 11.44 -6.60
N PHE A 42 6.39 10.55 -5.60
CA PHE A 42 6.18 10.92 -4.20
C PHE A 42 7.40 10.63 -3.32
N GLY A 43 8.46 10.02 -3.86
CA GLY A 43 9.65 9.65 -3.09
C GLY A 43 9.39 8.53 -2.08
N ILE A 44 8.32 7.74 -2.26
CA ILE A 44 7.96 6.64 -1.37
C ILE A 44 8.79 5.41 -1.75
N LYS A 45 9.82 5.12 -0.96
CA LYS A 45 10.74 4.00 -1.21
C LYS A 45 10.32 2.77 -0.41
N SER A 46 10.19 1.64 -1.10
CA SER A 46 9.92 0.32 -0.54
C SER A 46 10.91 -0.69 -1.09
N LEU A 47 11.31 -1.70 -0.31
CA LEU A 47 12.20 -2.77 -0.80
C LEU A 47 11.49 -3.68 -1.81
N SER A 48 10.21 -3.96 -1.58
CA SER A 48 9.40 -4.77 -2.47
C SER A 48 7.92 -4.38 -2.35
N SER A 49 7.14 -4.79 -3.34
CA SER A 49 5.69 -4.57 -3.36
C SER A 49 4.95 -5.82 -3.82
N ARG A 50 3.71 -5.98 -3.35
CA ARG A 50 2.83 -7.08 -3.75
C ARG A 50 1.40 -6.60 -3.85
N LEU A 51 0.67 -7.14 -4.82
CA LEU A 51 -0.78 -7.02 -4.86
C LEU A 51 -1.39 -8.19 -4.11
N LEU A 52 -2.21 -7.89 -3.10
CA LEU A 52 -2.88 -8.90 -2.29
C LEU A 52 -4.39 -8.60 -2.24
N LEU A 53 -5.18 -9.66 -2.25
CA LEU A 53 -6.62 -9.58 -2.01
C LEU A 53 -6.87 -9.88 -0.53
N PHE A 54 -7.45 -8.91 0.19
CA PHE A 54 -7.94 -9.13 1.54
C PHE A 54 -9.45 -9.19 1.51
N LYS A 55 -9.99 -10.39 1.78
CA LYS A 55 -11.40 -10.73 1.53
C LYS A 55 -11.73 -10.55 0.04
N GLU A 56 -12.25 -9.40 -0.35
CA GLU A 56 -12.65 -9.07 -1.72
C GLU A 56 -12.02 -7.75 -2.21
N ASP A 57 -11.28 -7.06 -1.35
CA ASP A 57 -10.69 -5.78 -1.67
C ASP A 57 -9.21 -5.94 -2.05
N PRO A 58 -8.76 -5.38 -3.19
CA PRO A 58 -7.37 -5.41 -3.61
C PRO A 58 -6.54 -4.33 -2.93
N PHE A 59 -5.33 -4.70 -2.52
CA PHE A 59 -4.38 -3.79 -1.89
C PHE A 59 -3.01 -3.91 -2.53
N LEU A 60 -2.34 -2.77 -2.67
CA LEU A 60 -0.91 -2.69 -2.85
C LEU A 60 -0.25 -2.71 -1.47
N VAL A 61 0.49 -3.77 -1.18
CA VAL A 61 1.32 -3.88 0.02
C VAL A 61 2.75 -3.49 -0.33
N LEU A 62 3.27 -2.50 0.38
CA LEU A 62 4.64 -2.04 0.28
C LEU A 62 5.41 -2.59 1.49
N HIS A 63 6.48 -3.33 1.23
CA HIS A 63 7.33 -3.91 2.26
C HIS A 63 8.59 -3.09 2.48
N ASP A 64 9.02 -3.05 3.74
CA ASP A 64 10.20 -2.33 4.21
C ASP A 64 10.25 -0.88 3.73
N VAL A 65 9.16 -0.15 3.97
CA VAL A 65 9.11 1.28 3.68
C VAL A 65 9.90 2.04 4.74
N SER A 66 10.72 2.98 4.29
CA SER A 66 11.46 3.86 5.19
C SER A 66 10.50 4.71 6.03
N SER A 67 10.77 4.85 7.33
CA SER A 67 9.98 5.69 8.23
C SER A 67 9.86 7.15 7.78
N GLU A 68 10.83 7.63 6.99
CA GLU A 68 10.82 8.99 6.43
C GLU A 68 9.75 9.18 5.35
N CYS A 69 9.26 8.10 4.75
CA CYS A 69 8.23 8.13 3.71
C CYS A 69 6.80 8.18 4.29
N LEU A 70 6.64 8.09 5.61
CA LEU A 70 5.32 8.05 6.25
C LEU A 70 4.46 9.31 5.95
N PRO A 71 4.99 10.54 6.00
CA PRO A 71 4.21 11.73 5.62
C PRO A 71 3.69 11.69 4.18
N GLN A 72 4.51 11.21 3.24
CA GLN A 72 4.15 11.08 1.82
C GLN A 72 3.13 9.95 1.61
N LEU A 73 3.25 8.84 2.35
CA LEU A 73 2.22 7.82 2.36
C LEU A 73 0.88 8.38 2.84
N CYS A 74 0.88 9.17 3.92
CA CYS A 74 -0.34 9.80 4.44
C CYS A 74 -0.94 10.83 3.47
N SER A 75 -0.11 11.55 2.70
CA SER A 75 -0.61 12.54 1.73
C SER A 75 -1.35 11.90 0.55
N LEU A 76 -1.00 10.68 0.14
CA LEU A 76 -1.76 9.93 -0.87
C LEU A 76 -3.22 9.70 -0.45
N VAL A 77 -3.41 9.55 0.86
CA VAL A 77 -4.62 9.00 1.48
C VAL A 77 -5.63 10.12 1.73
N ASP A 78 -5.13 11.28 2.18
CA ASP A 78 -5.92 12.50 2.37
C ASP A 78 -6.38 13.11 1.03
N VAL A 79 -5.53 13.03 -0.01
CA VAL A 79 -5.87 13.52 -1.35
C VAL A 79 -6.90 12.63 -2.06
N GLN A 80 -6.93 11.33 -1.74
CA GLN A 80 -7.78 10.34 -2.45
C GLN A 80 -8.95 9.77 -1.63
N ARG A 81 -9.21 10.27 -0.41
CA ARG A 81 -10.24 9.76 0.52
C ARG A 81 -10.15 8.25 0.79
N THR A 82 -8.95 7.69 0.73
CA THR A 82 -8.69 6.28 1.02
C THR A 82 -8.20 6.14 2.45
N GLN A 83 -8.13 4.92 2.98
CA GLN A 83 -7.60 4.64 4.32
C GLN A 83 -6.25 3.93 4.15
N LEU A 84 -5.20 4.44 4.81
CA LEU A 84 -3.91 3.75 4.89
C LEU A 84 -3.93 2.76 6.03
N PHE A 85 -3.32 1.60 5.81
CA PHE A 85 -3.18 0.58 6.84
C PHE A 85 -1.71 0.24 7.04
N ARG A 86 -1.30 0.05 8.29
CA ARG A 86 -0.11 -0.73 8.60
C ARG A 86 -0.43 -2.19 8.35
N TYR A 87 0.44 -2.86 7.62
CA TYR A 87 0.36 -4.28 7.32
C TYR A 87 1.21 -5.04 8.34
N GLU A 88 0.59 -5.88 9.14
CA GLU A 88 1.29 -6.70 10.14
C GLU A 88 1.01 -8.17 9.86
N ARG A 89 2.08 -8.92 9.57
CA ARG A 89 2.01 -10.37 9.40
C ARG A 89 2.59 -11.04 10.64
N THR A 90 1.74 -11.69 11.42
CA THR A 90 2.13 -12.36 12.67
C THR A 90 2.65 -13.77 12.41
N ASP A 91 2.10 -14.45 11.40
CA ASP A 91 2.51 -15.78 10.95
C ASP A 91 2.17 -15.98 9.45
N GLU A 92 2.37 -17.19 8.92
CA GLU A 92 2.13 -17.44 7.49
C GLU A 92 0.68 -17.25 7.05
N SER A 93 -0.27 -17.43 7.96
CA SER A 93 -1.71 -17.39 7.71
C SER A 93 -2.43 -16.16 8.26
N THR A 94 -1.81 -15.45 9.20
CA THR A 94 -2.45 -14.38 9.96
C THR A 94 -1.88 -13.03 9.56
N VAL A 95 -2.72 -12.25 8.89
CA VAL A 95 -2.45 -10.86 8.51
C VAL A 95 -3.44 -9.94 9.22
N THR A 96 -2.93 -8.85 9.77
CA THR A 96 -3.72 -7.78 10.37
C THR A 96 -3.47 -6.47 9.61
N LEU A 97 -4.55 -5.80 9.22
CA LEU A 97 -4.51 -4.43 8.67
C LEU A 97 -4.91 -3.47 9.79
N VAL A 98 -3.98 -2.66 10.27
CA VAL A 98 -4.22 -1.67 11.33
C VAL A 98 -4.40 -0.30 10.69
N PRO A 99 -5.57 0.36 10.79
CA PRO A 99 -5.76 1.69 10.25
C PRO A 99 -4.76 2.68 10.85
N LEU A 100 -4.07 3.42 10.00
CA LEU A 100 -3.30 4.58 10.44
C LEU A 100 -4.24 5.75 10.64
N ASN A 101 -4.55 6.05 11.90
CA ASN A 101 -5.24 7.28 12.26
C ASN A 101 -4.24 8.43 12.17
N VAL A 102 -4.25 9.14 11.05
CA VAL A 102 -3.52 10.40 10.91
C VAL A 102 -4.35 11.46 11.61
N LYS A 103 -4.05 11.76 12.86
CA LYS A 103 -4.47 13.04 13.44
C LYS A 103 -3.57 14.11 12.83
N ILE A 104 -4.15 14.96 12.00
CA ILE A 104 -3.52 16.20 11.59
C ILE A 104 -3.74 17.16 12.77
N ASP A 105 -2.71 17.36 13.59
CA ASP A 105 -2.68 18.44 14.59
C ASP A 105 -2.25 19.76 13.94
#